data_AF-A0A336L907-F1
#
_entry.id   AF-A0A336L907-F1
#
_cell.length_a   1.000
_cell.length_b   1.000
_cell.length_c   1.000
_cell.angle_alpha   90.00
_cell.angle_beta   90.00
_cell.angle_gamma   90.00
#
_symmetry.space_group_name_H-M   'P 1'
#
loop_
_entity.id
_entity.type
_entity.pdbx_description
1 polymer ?
#
loop_
_entity_poly.entity_id
_entity_poly.type
_entity_poly.pdbx_seq_one_letter_code
_entity_poly.pdbx_strand_id
1 'polypeptide(L)'
;MRIGHNPKVFWSQSNDKHFTIRNLHFDAAGTYYCEVTTDTPIYTKASQDAVLHVILPQTGPPRITFKKRQFFIGEKLIANCTTSKAQPAPHITWLINGKKVAFRSTCQSMVGKDAV
;
A
#
# COMPACT_ATOMS: atom_id res chain seq x y z
N MET A 1 -11.72 23.30 6.15
CA MET A 1 -10.92 22.15 5.66
C MET A 1 -10.33 21.38 6.83
N ARG A 2 -10.96 20.26 7.22
CA ARG A 2 -10.44 19.33 8.24
C ARG A 2 -10.12 18.01 7.53
N ILE A 3 -8.86 17.56 7.57
CA ILE A 3 -8.44 16.28 6.99
C ILE A 3 -8.34 15.27 8.14
N GLY A 4 -8.96 14.09 7.98
CA GLY A 4 -9.14 13.08 9.04
C GLY A 4 -7.88 12.32 9.46
N HIS A 5 -6.72 12.56 8.83
CA HIS A 5 -5.37 12.16 9.24
C HIS A 5 -4.43 13.25 8.68
N ASN A 6 -3.20 13.43 9.17
CA ASN A 6 -2.40 14.66 8.91
C ASN A 6 -1.29 14.51 7.84
N PRO A 7 -1.58 14.35 6.53
CA PRO A 7 -0.62 14.71 5.49
C PRO A 7 -0.39 16.22 5.50
N LYS A 8 0.85 16.61 5.24
CA LYS A 8 1.22 18.03 5.13
C LYS A 8 0.77 18.58 3.78
N VAL A 9 -0.30 19.38 3.80
CA VAL A 9 -0.76 20.15 2.64
C VAL A 9 0.24 21.26 2.33
N PHE A 10 0.60 21.40 1.06
CA PHE A 10 1.50 22.43 0.57
C PHE A 10 0.69 23.61 0.01
N TRP A 11 0.31 24.52 0.90
CA TRP A 11 -0.61 25.63 0.60
C TRP A 11 -0.12 26.57 -0.50
N SER A 12 1.19 26.81 -0.62
CA SER A 12 1.74 27.69 -1.67
C SER A 12 1.58 27.14 -3.09
N GLN A 13 1.20 25.88 -3.25
CA GLN A 13 0.86 25.25 -4.54
C GLN A 13 -0.57 24.70 -4.53
N SER A 14 -1.44 25.28 -3.71
CA SER A 14 -2.84 24.91 -3.63
C SER A 14 -3.70 26.15 -3.94
N ASN A 15 -4.90 25.94 -4.45
CA ASN A 15 -5.90 26.95 -4.71
C ASN A 15 -7.30 26.45 -4.30
N ASP A 16 -8.34 27.18 -4.69
CA ASP A 16 -9.74 26.88 -4.40
C ASP A 16 -10.24 25.55 -4.99
N LYS A 17 -9.58 25.04 -6.04
CA LYS A 17 -9.99 23.82 -6.76
C LYS A 17 -8.99 22.67 -6.67
N HIS A 18 -7.73 22.97 -6.37
CA HIS A 18 -6.64 22.00 -6.37
C HIS A 18 -5.85 22.13 -5.07
N PHE A 19 -5.63 21.01 -4.40
CA PHE A 19 -4.75 20.95 -3.24
C PHE A 19 -3.56 20.04 -3.53
N THR A 20 -2.38 20.46 -3.08
CA THR A 20 -1.14 19.70 -3.27
C THR A 20 -0.71 19.10 -1.94
N ILE A 21 -0.50 17.79 -1.91
CA ILE A 21 0.11 17.07 -0.77
C ILE A 21 1.52 16.65 -1.17
N ARG A 22 2.49 16.86 -0.28
CA ARG A 22 3.89 16.42 -0.49
C ARG A 22 4.28 15.38 0.52
N ASN A 23 5.34 14.61 0.19
CA ASN A 23 5.88 13.55 1.03
C ASN A 23 4.80 12.54 1.42
N LEU A 24 4.09 12.01 0.42
CA LEU A 24 3.06 11.00 0.61
C LEU A 24 3.69 9.75 1.25
N HIS A 25 3.12 9.36 2.38
CA HIS A 25 3.41 8.12 3.06
C HIS A 25 2.10 7.33 3.21
N PHE A 26 2.14 6.05 3.60
CA PHE A 26 0.97 5.17 3.57
C PHE A 26 -0.21 5.64 4.43
N ASP A 27 0.08 6.40 5.48
CA ASP A 27 -0.89 7.05 6.38
C ASP A 27 -1.61 8.24 5.74
N ALA A 28 -1.15 8.73 4.59
CA ALA A 28 -1.89 9.71 3.79
C ALA A 28 -3.02 9.08 2.96
N ALA A 29 -3.07 7.75 2.81
CA ALA A 29 -4.17 7.09 2.14
C ALA A 29 -5.47 7.26 2.94
N GLY A 30 -6.58 7.53 2.27
CA GLY A 30 -7.86 7.74 2.95
C GLY A 30 -8.84 8.55 2.11
N THR A 31 -9.98 8.88 2.70
CA THR A 31 -11.02 9.69 2.07
C THR A 31 -10.82 11.16 2.40
N TYR A 32 -10.87 11.99 1.36
CA TYR A 32 -10.74 13.44 1.42
C TYR A 32 -12.00 14.08 0.87
N TYR A 33 -12.38 15.20 1.45
CA TYR A 33 -13.42 16.07 0.92
C TYR A 33 -13.03 17.52 1.17
N CYS A 34 -13.58 18.39 0.34
CA CYS A 34 -13.49 19.84 0.53
C CYS A 34 -14.76 20.30 1.24
N GLU A 35 -14.63 21.27 2.13
CA GLU A 35 -15.75 21.89 2.83
C GLU A 35 -15.60 23.40 2.77
N VAL A 36 -16.65 24.07 2.28
CA VAL A 36 -16.73 25.53 2.21
C VAL A 36 -17.79 26.00 3.19
N THR A 37 -17.47 27.05 3.95
CA THR A 37 -18.35 27.67 4.94
C THR A 37 -18.45 29.17 4.67
N THR A 38 -19.66 29.74 4.77
CA THR A 38 -19.91 31.18 4.66
C THR A 38 -20.04 31.83 6.04
N ASP A 39 -19.73 33.13 6.12
CA ASP A 39 -19.74 33.87 7.39
C ASP A 39 -21.16 34.24 7.86
N THR A 40 -22.01 34.82 7.01
CA THR A 40 -23.39 35.18 7.39
C THR A 40 -24.32 35.30 6.18
N PRO A 41 -25.48 34.62 6.16
CA PRO A 41 -25.83 33.49 7.02
C PRO A 41 -24.81 32.34 6.90
N ILE A 42 -24.67 31.55 7.97
CA ILE A 42 -23.75 30.42 7.98
C ILE A 42 -24.36 29.28 7.17
N TYR A 43 -23.75 28.98 6.03
CA TYR A 43 -23.99 27.79 5.24
C TYR A 43 -22.68 27.02 5.13
N THR A 44 -22.77 25.70 5.28
CA THR A 44 -21.63 24.80 5.07
C THR A 44 -22.01 23.76 4.04
N LYS A 45 -21.14 23.54 3.06
CA LYS A 45 -21.34 22.52 2.03
C LYS A 45 -20.04 21.75 1.82
N ALA A 46 -20.14 20.43 1.92
CA ALA A 46 -19.07 19.52 1.55
C ALA A 46 -19.15 19.15 0.07
N SER A 47 -17.99 18.87 -0.53
CA SER A 47 -17.91 18.20 -1.82
C SER A 47 -18.30 16.73 -1.70
N GLN A 48 -18.29 16.04 -2.83
CA GLN A 48 -18.25 14.58 -2.82
C GLN A 48 -16.90 14.10 -2.26
N ASP A 49 -16.92 12.90 -1.71
CA ASP A 49 -15.74 12.20 -1.21
C ASP A 49 -14.82 11.78 -2.35
N ALA A 50 -13.51 11.91 -2.13
CA ALA A 50 -12.46 11.43 -3.01
C ALA A 50 -11.52 10.50 -2.23
N VAL A 51 -11.29 9.29 -2.74
CA VAL A 51 -10.40 8.31 -2.11
C VAL A 51 -8.99 8.45 -2.66
N LEU A 52 -8.04 8.76 -1.80
CA LEU A 52 -6.61 8.77 -2.13
C LEU A 52 -5.99 7.41 -1.81
N HIS A 53 -5.47 6.75 -2.84
CA HIS A 53 -4.67 5.54 -2.72
C HIS A 53 -3.19 5.88 -2.81
N VAL A 54 -2.40 5.43 -1.84
CA VAL A 54 -0.93 5.51 -1.88
C VAL A 54 -0.40 4.14 -2.30
N ILE A 55 0.24 4.08 -3.46
CA ILE A 55 0.77 2.84 -4.04
C ILE A 55 2.30 2.86 -3.92
N LEU A 56 2.85 1.79 -3.35
CA LEU A 56 4.28 1.50 -3.43
C LEU A 56 4.47 0.30 -4.36
N PRO A 57 5.02 0.49 -5.57
CA PRO A 57 5.26 -0.60 -6.50
C PRO A 57 6.40 -1.49 -6.00
N GLN A 58 6.37 -2.75 -6.44
CA GLN A 58 7.49 -3.66 -6.23
C GLN A 58 8.71 -3.18 -7.03
N THR A 59 9.87 -3.14 -6.37
CA THR A 59 11.12 -2.72 -7.00
C THR A 59 11.83 -3.83 -7.79
N GLY A 60 11.37 -5.08 -7.71
CA GLY A 60 12.04 -6.20 -8.36
C GLY A 60 11.34 -7.56 -8.15
N PRO A 61 11.89 -8.63 -8.75
CA PRO A 61 11.33 -9.97 -8.64
C PRO A 61 11.48 -10.52 -7.21
N PRO A 62 10.59 -11.44 -6.81
CA PRO A 62 10.71 -12.12 -5.53
C PRO A 62 11.98 -12.97 -5.44
N ARG A 63 12.59 -13.01 -4.27
CA ARG A 63 13.72 -13.91 -3.97
C ARG A 63 13.20 -15.17 -3.30
N ILE A 64 13.53 -16.32 -3.87
CA ILE A 64 13.22 -17.64 -3.30
C ILE A 64 14.44 -18.16 -2.55
N THR A 65 14.21 -18.66 -1.35
CA THR A 65 15.23 -19.34 -0.53
C THR A 65 14.69 -20.67 -0.04
N PHE A 66 15.56 -21.67 0.09
CA PHE A 66 15.19 -23.00 0.56
C PHE A 66 15.79 -23.25 1.94
N LYS A 67 15.04 -23.94 2.79
CA LYS A 67 15.55 -24.32 4.12
C LYS A 67 16.74 -25.28 4.05
N LYS A 68 16.80 -26.13 3.03
CA LYS A 68 17.88 -27.09 2.76
C LYS A 68 18.36 -26.96 1.31
N ARG A 69 19.61 -27.35 1.06
CA ARG A 69 20.20 -27.39 -0.30
C ARG A 69 19.89 -28.68 -1.05
N GLN A 70 19.66 -29.78 -0.33
CA GLN A 70 19.38 -31.11 -0.88
C GLN A 70 18.16 -31.69 -0.18
N PHE A 71 17.40 -32.50 -0.91
CA PHE A 71 16.14 -33.10 -0.47
C PHE A 71 16.09 -34.55 -0.95
N PHE A 72 15.54 -35.42 -0.11
CA PHE A 72 15.27 -36.79 -0.50
C PHE A 72 13.85 -36.95 -1.06
N ILE A 73 13.64 -37.99 -1.86
CA ILE A 73 12.31 -38.33 -2.37
C ILE A 73 11.39 -38.63 -1.18
N GLY A 74 10.20 -38.04 -1.17
CA GLY A 74 9.23 -38.13 -0.07
C GLY A 74 9.43 -37.09 1.04
N GLU A 75 10.50 -36.30 1.00
CA GLU A 75 10.72 -35.21 1.96
C GLU A 75 9.89 -33.96 1.63
N LYS A 76 9.51 -33.20 2.66
CA LYS A 76 8.84 -31.91 2.49
C LYS A 76 9.80 -30.82 2.03
N LEU A 77 9.53 -30.23 0.86
CA LEU A 77 10.19 -29.03 0.37
C LEU A 77 9.66 -27.79 1.10
N ILE A 78 10.52 -27.06 1.80
CA ILE A 78 10.17 -25.79 2.45
C ILE A 78 10.96 -24.67 1.79
N ALA A 79 10.23 -23.73 1.19
CA ALA A 79 10.78 -22.55 0.53
C ALA A 79 10.12 -21.27 1.06
N ASN A 80 10.93 -20.24 1.23
CA ASN A 80 10.48 -18.89 1.57
C ASN A 80 10.57 -18.01 0.33
N CYS A 81 9.47 -17.31 0.02
CA CYS A 81 9.43 -16.27 -1.00
C CYS A 81 9.42 -14.92 -0.29
N THR A 82 10.39 -14.07 -0.61
CA THR A 82 10.49 -12.72 -0.05
C THR A 82 10.36 -11.71 -1.18
N THR A 83 9.39 -10.80 -1.06
CA THR A 83 9.20 -9.67 -1.97
C THR A 83 9.79 -8.39 -1.38
N SER A 84 10.00 -7.39 -2.22
CA SER A 84 10.19 -6.02 -1.74
C SER A 84 8.94 -5.49 -1.03
N LYS A 85 9.10 -4.44 -0.21
CA LYS A 85 7.99 -3.71 0.38
C LYS A 85 7.12 -3.15 -0.75
N ALA A 86 5.81 -3.38 -0.67
CA ALA A 86 4.85 -2.91 -1.66
C ALA A 86 3.47 -2.69 -1.00
N GLN A 87 2.72 -1.75 -1.58
CA GLN A 87 1.36 -1.43 -1.19
C GLN A 87 0.52 -1.26 -2.47
N PRO A 88 -0.55 -2.05 -2.66
CA PRO A 88 -1.02 -3.14 -1.79
C PRO A 88 -0.05 -4.33 -1.74
N ALA A 89 -0.30 -5.27 -0.82
CA ALA A 89 0.48 -6.49 -0.74
C ALA A 89 0.44 -7.26 -2.07
N PRO A 90 1.59 -7.76 -2.56
CA PRO A 90 1.67 -8.38 -3.87
C PRO A 90 1.03 -9.76 -3.89
N HIS A 91 0.46 -10.12 -5.04
CA HIS A 91 -0.03 -11.48 -5.29
C HIS A 91 1.12 -12.39 -5.68
N ILE A 92 1.34 -13.46 -4.90
CA ILE A 92 2.42 -14.43 -5.13
C ILE A 92 1.81 -15.74 -5.61
N THR A 93 2.35 -16.27 -6.71
CA THR A 93 2.00 -17.61 -7.21
C THR A 93 3.26 -18.46 -7.30
N TRP A 94 3.19 -19.66 -6.73
CA TRP A 94 4.28 -20.63 -6.82
C TRP A 94 4.15 -21.49 -8.08
N LEU A 95 5.26 -21.66 -8.78
CA LEU A 95 5.41 -22.51 -9.96
C LEU A 95 6.58 -23.48 -9.71
N ILE A 96 6.36 -24.76 -10.00
CA ILE A 96 7.45 -25.75 -10.07
C ILE A 96 7.48 -26.25 -11.51
N ASN A 97 8.61 -26.06 -12.20
CA ASN A 97 8.79 -26.39 -13.61
C ASN A 97 7.66 -25.83 -14.51
N GLY A 98 7.27 -24.57 -14.25
CA GLY A 98 6.20 -23.88 -14.98
C GLY A 98 4.77 -24.29 -14.61
N LYS A 99 4.59 -25.27 -13.72
CA LYS A 99 3.25 -25.73 -13.29
C LYS A 99 2.86 -25.09 -11.96
N LYS A 100 1.67 -24.51 -11.90
CA LYS A 100 1.08 -23.95 -10.68
C LYS A 100 0.90 -25.05 -9.65
N VAL A 101 1.41 -24.82 -8.46
CA VAL A 101 1.27 -25.75 -7.34
C VAL A 101 0.11 -25.31 -6.45
N ALA A 102 -0.75 -26.26 -6.11
CA ALA A 102 -1.84 -26.08 -5.16
C ALA A 102 -1.30 -26.28 -3.73
N PHE A 103 -0.56 -25.31 -3.20
CA PHE A 103 -0.16 -25.31 -1.79
C PHE A 103 -0.88 -24.21 -1.01
N ARG A 104 -1.08 -24.43 0.29
CA ARG A 104 -1.42 -23.37 1.25
C ARG A 104 -0.20 -22.46 1.38
N SER A 105 -0.11 -21.43 0.55
CA SER A 105 0.93 -20.40 0.67
C SER A 105 0.45 -19.29 1.59
N THR A 106 1.12 -19.10 2.73
CA THR A 106 0.91 -17.92 3.57
C THR A 106 1.89 -16.84 3.12
N CYS A 107 1.38 -15.80 2.45
CA CYS A 107 2.17 -14.60 2.18
C CYS A 107 2.21 -13.76 3.46
N GLN A 108 3.34 -13.76 4.17
CA GLN A 108 3.60 -12.74 5.18
C GLN A 108 4.20 -11.53 4.46
N SER A 109 3.35 -10.58 4.07
CA SER A 109 3.85 -9.27 3.64
C SER A 109 4.41 -8.56 4.86
N MET A 110 5.65 -8.07 4.77
CA MET A 110 6.14 -7.06 5.70
C MET A 110 5.41 -5.76 5.37
N VAL A 111 4.16 -5.64 5.84
CA VAL A 111 3.42 -4.38 5.85
C VAL A 111 4.31 -3.39 6.60
N GLY A 112 4.68 -2.29 5.93
CA GLY A 112 5.67 -1.34 6.42
C GLY A 112 5.22 -0.57 7.66
N LYS A 113 5.19 -1.23 8.82
CA LYS A 113 5.06 -0.57 10.12
C LYS A 113 6.30 -0.65 11.00
N ASP A 114 7.27 -1.49 10.69
CA ASP A 114 8.51 -1.57 11.47
C ASP A 114 9.71 -1.31 10.55
N ALA A 115 10.14 -0.05 10.54
CA ALA A 115 11.46 0.36 10.09
C ALA A 115 12.23 0.78 11.35
N VAL A 116 13.17 -0.06 11.77
CA VAL A 116 14.43 0.39 12.38
C VAL A 116 15.46 0.39 11.26
#